data_AF-A0A1T4W1Q8-F1
#
_entry.id   AF-A0A1T4W1Q8-F1
#
_cell.length_a   1.000
_cell.length_b   1.000
_cell.length_c   1.000
_cell.angle_alpha   90.00
_cell.angle_beta   90.00
_cell.angle_gamma   90.00
#
_symmetry.space_group_name_H-M   'P 1'
#
loop_
_entity.id
_entity.type
_entity.pdbx_description
1 polymer ?
#
loop_
_entity_poly.entity_id
_entity_poly.type
_entity_poly.pdbx_seq_one_letter_code
_entity_poly.pdbx_strand_id
1 'polypeptide(L)'
;MGWLKSNAFYVNQLGDERIEWLRSLPMEDEVLISGVNFRLFHGRPIDENYHPYLSMDELNTGFTDTKGTVHQGFISADCHMPYIRSHNMGYAINTGSVGNSLGIPRCHALLIEGDLGESKLTPMSMNILSIPYDNELAAKIADEYDVPDREAYKNEILKGVYSR
;
A
#
# COMPACT_ATOMS: atom_id res chain seq x y z
N MET A 1 -19.42 2.75 -13.08
CA MET A 1 -20.66 3.28 -12.48
C MET A 1 -21.04 2.64 -11.13
N GLY A 2 -20.69 1.37 -10.84
CA GLY A 2 -21.10 0.66 -9.62
C GLY A 2 -20.43 1.14 -8.31
N TRP A 3 -19.11 1.37 -8.30
CA TRP A 3 -18.37 1.71 -7.09
C TRP A 3 -18.68 3.10 -6.48
N LEU A 4 -19.20 4.03 -7.29
CA LEU A 4 -19.57 5.38 -6.82
C LEU A 4 -20.78 5.31 -5.89
N LYS A 5 -21.70 4.35 -6.10
CA LYS A 5 -22.87 4.17 -5.25
C LYS A 5 -22.49 3.53 -3.91
N SER A 6 -21.58 2.56 -3.90
CA SER A 6 -21.09 1.94 -2.65
C SER A 6 -20.20 2.87 -1.83
N ASN A 7 -19.56 3.85 -2.46
CA ASN A 7 -18.65 4.82 -1.82
C ASN A 7 -19.20 6.26 -1.78
N ALA A 8 -20.52 6.43 -1.86
CA ALA A 8 -21.15 7.76 -2.02
C ALA A 8 -20.74 8.76 -0.93
N PHE A 9 -20.63 8.32 0.34
CA PHE A 9 -20.16 9.16 1.44
C PHE A 9 -18.79 9.79 1.14
N TYR A 10 -17.83 9.00 0.66
CA TYR A 10 -16.48 9.48 0.36
C TYR A 10 -16.45 10.35 -0.90
N VAL A 11 -17.13 9.91 -1.96
CA VAL A 11 -17.16 10.62 -3.25
C VAL A 11 -17.75 12.03 -3.09
N ASN A 12 -18.83 12.16 -2.32
CA ASN A 12 -19.51 13.45 -2.11
C ASN A 12 -18.63 14.49 -1.38
N GLN A 13 -17.61 14.05 -0.63
CA GLN A 13 -16.68 14.94 0.05
C GLN A 13 -15.56 15.46 -0.85
N LEU A 14 -15.23 14.72 -1.92
CA LEU A 14 -14.08 15.02 -2.77
C LEU A 14 -14.40 16.08 -3.83
N GLY A 15 -15.62 16.06 -4.37
CA GLY A 15 -16.02 16.88 -5.51
C GLY A 15 -15.41 16.41 -6.84
N ASP A 16 -15.95 16.92 -7.95
CA ASP A 16 -15.63 16.41 -9.30
C ASP A 16 -14.15 16.55 -9.68
N GLU A 17 -13.51 17.67 -9.30
CA GLU A 17 -12.10 17.93 -9.62
C GLU A 17 -11.16 16.89 -9.03
N ARG A 18 -11.33 16.55 -7.74
CA ARG A 18 -10.49 15.56 -7.05
C ARG A 18 -10.78 14.14 -7.55
N ILE A 19 -12.03 13.84 -7.87
CA ILE A 19 -12.40 12.56 -8.48
C ILE A 19 -11.73 12.40 -9.84
N GLU A 20 -11.70 13.45 -10.66
CA GLU A 20 -11.05 13.39 -11.97
C GLU A 20 -9.53 13.27 -11.84
N TRP A 21 -8.93 13.96 -10.87
CA TRP A 21 -7.53 13.75 -10.52
C TRP A 21 -7.23 12.30 -10.12
N LEU A 22 -8.03 11.70 -9.23
CA LEU A 22 -7.87 10.30 -8.82
C LEU A 22 -7.98 9.33 -10.00
N ARG A 23 -8.86 9.60 -10.98
CA ARG A 23 -8.98 8.80 -12.21
C ARG A 23 -7.78 8.92 -13.13
N SER A 24 -7.06 10.04 -13.07
CA SER A 24 -5.89 10.27 -13.91
C SER A 24 -4.63 9.57 -13.41
N LEU A 25 -4.63 9.09 -12.15
CA LEU A 25 -3.48 8.43 -11.57
C LEU A 25 -3.19 7.09 -12.27
N PRO A 26 -1.91 6.76 -12.50
CA PRO A 26 -1.56 5.47 -13.07
C PRO A 26 -1.89 4.34 -12.09
N MET A 27 -2.33 3.21 -12.63
CA MET A 27 -2.61 2.01 -11.84
C MET A 27 -1.34 1.23 -11.46
N GLU A 28 -0.28 1.42 -12.24
CA GLU A 28 1.07 0.88 -12.05
C GLU A 28 2.10 1.92 -12.49
N ASP A 29 3.25 1.91 -11.84
CA ASP A 29 4.41 2.72 -12.21
C ASP A 29 5.70 1.93 -11.94
N GLU A 30 6.85 2.52 -12.23
CA GLU A 30 8.14 1.92 -11.91
C GLU A 30 9.13 2.95 -11.36
N VAL A 31 10.08 2.49 -10.55
CA VAL A 31 11.17 3.33 -10.05
C VAL A 31 12.48 2.56 -10.04
N LEU A 32 13.52 3.19 -10.59
CA LEU A 32 14.88 2.68 -10.57
C LEU A 32 15.65 3.30 -9.40
N ILE A 33 16.17 2.48 -8.50
CA ILE A 33 16.97 2.91 -7.34
C ILE A 33 18.19 2.00 -7.21
N SER A 34 19.39 2.57 -7.23
CA SER A 34 20.65 1.83 -7.00
C SER A 34 20.79 0.54 -7.83
N GLY A 35 20.36 0.58 -9.10
CA GLY A 35 20.42 -0.55 -10.04
C GLY A 35 19.29 -1.57 -9.93
N VAL A 36 18.30 -1.33 -9.07
CA VAL A 36 17.10 -2.17 -8.92
C VAL A 36 15.90 -1.42 -9.48
N ASN A 37 15.28 -1.96 -10.53
CA ASN A 37 13.99 -1.46 -11.01
C ASN A 37 12.86 -2.13 -10.23
N PHE A 38 12.08 -1.32 -9.52
CA PHE A 38 10.91 -1.72 -8.74
C PHE A 38 9.62 -1.43 -9.51
N ARG A 39 8.76 -2.43 -9.65
CA ARG A 39 7.34 -2.24 -10.02
C ARG A 39 6.59 -1.62 -8.83
N LEU A 40 5.80 -0.59 -9.08
CA LEU A 40 4.94 0.08 -8.10
C LEU A 40 3.47 -0.18 -8.45
N PHE A 41 2.69 -0.72 -7.53
CA PHE A 41 1.26 -0.97 -7.73
C PHE A 41 0.52 -1.04 -6.40
N HIS A 42 -0.80 -0.91 -6.39
CA HIS A 42 -1.57 -1.00 -5.15
C HIS A 42 -1.68 -2.45 -4.64
N GLY A 43 -1.95 -3.40 -5.54
CA GLY A 43 -2.52 -4.70 -5.23
C GLY A 43 -3.77 -4.85 -6.09
N ARG A 44 -4.91 -5.17 -5.49
CA ARG A 44 -6.17 -5.23 -6.24
C ARG A 44 -6.61 -3.83 -6.71
N PRO A 45 -7.29 -3.70 -7.87
CA PRO A 45 -7.71 -4.77 -8.76
C PRO A 45 -6.65 -5.17 -9.81
N ILE A 46 -5.46 -4.57 -9.77
CA ILE A 46 -4.42 -4.77 -10.79
C ILE A 46 -3.75 -6.12 -10.63
N ASP A 47 -3.52 -6.51 -9.40
CA ASP A 47 -2.85 -7.75 -9.06
C ASP A 47 -3.40 -8.33 -7.74
N GLU A 48 -2.77 -9.40 -7.27
CA GLU A 48 -3.12 -10.05 -6.01
C GLU A 48 -2.85 -9.18 -4.78
N ASN A 49 -3.51 -9.54 -3.68
CA ASN A 49 -3.24 -8.94 -2.38
C ASN A 49 -2.07 -9.68 -1.71
N TYR A 50 -0.85 -9.21 -1.95
CA TYR A 50 0.36 -9.91 -1.52
C TYR A 50 0.63 -9.79 -0.02
N HIS A 51 0.13 -10.76 0.76
CA HIS A 51 0.33 -10.84 2.21
C HIS A 51 1.72 -11.36 2.61
N PRO A 52 2.22 -10.98 3.80
CA PRO A 52 3.56 -11.38 4.27
C PRO A 52 3.73 -12.89 4.47
N TYR A 53 2.63 -13.64 4.63
CA TYR A 53 2.64 -15.09 4.86
C TYR A 53 2.53 -15.93 3.58
N LEU A 54 2.41 -15.29 2.40
CA LEU A 54 2.44 -16.02 1.14
C LEU A 54 3.79 -16.71 0.93
N SER A 55 3.76 -17.87 0.30
CA SER A 55 4.98 -18.57 -0.14
C SER A 55 5.75 -17.75 -1.16
N MET A 56 7.02 -18.10 -1.42
CA MET A 56 7.80 -17.42 -2.46
C MET A 56 7.14 -17.59 -3.83
N ASP A 57 6.61 -18.78 -4.13
CA ASP A 57 6.00 -19.04 -5.43
C ASP A 57 4.74 -18.19 -5.69
N GLU A 58 3.94 -17.95 -4.64
CA GLU A 58 2.78 -17.06 -4.70
C GLU A 58 3.17 -15.59 -4.92
N LEU A 59 4.40 -15.18 -4.58
CA LEU A 59 4.89 -13.82 -4.82
C LEU A 59 5.45 -13.63 -6.25
N ASN A 60 5.73 -14.70 -7.00
CA ASN A 60 6.36 -14.64 -8.32
C ASN A 60 5.61 -13.73 -9.30
N THR A 61 4.27 -13.78 -9.28
CA THR A 61 3.42 -12.99 -10.20
C THR A 61 3.62 -11.49 -10.01
N GLY A 62 3.92 -11.04 -8.78
CA GLY A 62 4.08 -9.63 -8.45
C GLY A 62 5.27 -8.96 -9.12
N PHE A 63 6.23 -9.73 -9.65
CA PHE A 63 7.42 -9.21 -10.33
C PHE A 63 7.18 -8.84 -11.79
N THR A 64 6.02 -9.14 -12.37
CA THR A 64 5.73 -8.86 -13.79
C THR A 64 4.61 -7.85 -13.93
N ASP A 65 4.85 -6.72 -14.61
CA ASP A 65 3.83 -5.69 -14.83
C ASP A 65 2.75 -6.12 -15.85
N THR A 66 1.68 -5.34 -15.99
CA THR A 66 0.61 -5.63 -16.97
C THR A 66 1.08 -5.57 -18.44
N LYS A 67 2.29 -5.08 -18.72
CA LYS A 67 2.90 -5.06 -20.05
C LYS A 67 3.79 -6.29 -20.30
N GLY A 68 4.00 -7.14 -19.30
CA GLY A 68 4.85 -8.33 -19.37
C GLY A 68 6.33 -8.07 -19.04
N THR A 69 6.67 -6.90 -18.49
CA THR A 69 8.02 -6.54 -18.06
C THR A 69 8.33 -7.21 -16.72
N VAL A 70 9.47 -7.89 -16.63
CA VAL A 70 9.94 -8.48 -15.36
C VAL A 70 10.86 -7.50 -14.63
N HIS A 71 10.52 -7.18 -13.39
CA HIS A 71 11.23 -6.23 -12.53
C HIS A 71 12.13 -6.96 -11.52
N GLN A 72 13.09 -6.24 -10.92
CA GLN A 72 14.01 -6.77 -9.89
C GLN A 72 13.49 -6.52 -8.46
N GLY A 73 12.26 -6.03 -8.36
CA GLY A 73 11.55 -5.86 -7.12
C GLY A 73 10.15 -5.38 -7.40
N PHE A 74 9.29 -5.50 -6.41
CA PHE A 74 7.98 -4.91 -6.45
C PHE A 74 7.65 -4.28 -5.09
N ILE A 75 6.93 -3.17 -5.13
CA ILE A 75 6.45 -2.44 -3.96
C ILE A 75 4.93 -2.35 -4.09
N SER A 76 4.24 -3.07 -3.21
CA SER A 76 2.77 -3.14 -3.17
C SER A 76 2.19 -2.49 -1.91
N ALA A 77 0.86 -2.37 -1.88
CA ALA A 77 0.07 -1.96 -0.73
C ALA A 77 -1.09 -2.97 -0.52
N ASP A 78 -2.32 -2.52 -0.28
CA ASP A 78 -3.55 -3.34 -0.15
C ASP A 78 -3.63 -4.23 1.11
N CYS A 79 -2.60 -5.02 1.43
CA CYS A 79 -2.67 -5.96 2.57
C CYS A 79 -2.53 -5.29 3.95
N HIS A 80 -2.10 -4.03 3.98
CA HIS A 80 -1.92 -3.21 5.18
C HIS A 80 -0.95 -3.78 6.22
N MET A 81 -0.09 -4.73 5.81
CA MET A 81 0.93 -5.36 6.65
C MET A 81 2.31 -5.11 6.03
N PRO A 82 3.16 -4.26 6.64
CA PRO A 82 4.45 -3.93 6.05
C PRO A 82 5.39 -5.14 6.07
N TYR A 83 6.14 -5.35 4.99
CA TYR A 83 7.24 -6.32 4.94
C TYR A 83 8.28 -5.94 3.90
N ILE A 84 9.50 -6.45 4.09
CA ILE A 84 10.58 -6.45 3.11
C ILE A 84 11.12 -7.89 3.08
N ARG A 85 11.00 -8.57 1.94
CA ARG A 85 11.45 -9.96 1.76
C ARG A 85 12.41 -10.04 0.59
N SER A 86 13.56 -10.67 0.81
CA SER A 86 14.40 -11.14 -0.29
C SER A 86 13.73 -12.33 -0.97
N HIS A 87 13.81 -12.37 -2.30
CA HIS A 87 13.17 -13.34 -3.16
C HIS A 87 14.15 -13.76 -4.28
N ASN A 88 13.95 -14.92 -4.90
CA ASN A 88 14.82 -15.37 -6.01
C ASN A 88 14.77 -14.43 -7.23
N MET A 89 13.66 -13.70 -7.41
CA MET A 89 13.49 -12.70 -8.47
C MET A 89 13.90 -11.27 -8.06
N GLY A 90 14.19 -11.01 -6.77
CA GLY A 90 14.47 -9.65 -6.29
C GLY A 90 13.94 -9.35 -4.89
N TYR A 91 13.32 -8.18 -4.71
CA TYR A 91 12.69 -7.77 -3.45
C TYR A 91 11.16 -7.74 -3.56
N ALA A 92 10.48 -8.48 -2.69
CA ALA A 92 9.03 -8.36 -2.49
C ALA A 92 8.77 -7.45 -1.29
N ILE A 93 8.07 -6.34 -1.52
CA ILE A 93 7.89 -5.30 -0.51
C ILE A 93 6.42 -4.89 -0.42
N ASN A 94 5.94 -4.68 0.80
CA ASN A 94 4.69 -4.00 1.06
C ASN A 94 4.91 -2.81 1.98
N THR A 95 4.34 -1.65 1.63
CA THR A 95 4.52 -0.41 2.40
C THR A 95 3.85 -0.45 3.77
N GLY A 96 2.93 -1.39 3.99
CA GLY A 96 1.98 -1.33 5.09
C GLY A 96 0.93 -0.25 4.82
N SER A 97 0.38 0.31 5.90
CA SER A 97 -0.64 1.35 5.80
C SER A 97 -0.37 2.49 6.76
N VAL A 98 -0.50 3.72 6.25
CA VAL A 98 -0.38 4.95 7.05
C VAL A 98 -1.57 5.11 7.99
N GLY A 99 -2.79 4.85 7.48
CA GLY A 99 -4.04 5.17 8.19
C GLY A 99 -4.83 3.97 8.69
N ASN A 100 -4.46 2.74 8.32
CA ASN A 100 -5.19 1.54 8.71
C ASN A 100 -4.28 0.29 8.73
N SER A 101 -3.22 0.30 9.55
CA SER A 101 -2.30 -0.83 9.61
C SER A 101 -2.89 -2.03 10.33
N LEU A 102 -2.66 -3.23 9.79
CA LEU A 102 -3.06 -4.50 10.39
C LEU A 102 -1.90 -5.14 11.17
N GLY A 103 -2.23 -5.91 12.21
CA GLY A 103 -1.29 -6.54 13.15
C GLY A 103 -0.81 -5.58 14.23
N ILE A 104 -0.10 -4.51 13.85
CA ILE A 104 0.38 -3.47 14.76
C ILE A 104 -0.29 -2.15 14.38
N PRO A 105 -1.16 -1.55 15.24
CA PRO A 105 -1.93 -0.35 14.92
C PRO A 105 -1.08 0.91 15.01
N ARG A 106 -0.10 1.05 14.12
CA ARG A 106 0.79 2.21 13.96
C ARG A 106 0.73 2.71 12.52
N CYS A 107 1.21 3.92 12.29
CA CYS A 107 1.42 4.40 10.93
C CYS A 107 2.68 3.73 10.37
N HIS A 108 2.52 2.98 9.28
CA HIS A 108 3.64 2.35 8.58
C HIS A 108 3.88 2.97 7.22
N ALA A 109 5.17 3.13 6.89
CA ALA A 109 5.63 3.58 5.60
C ALA A 109 6.97 2.92 5.25
N LEU A 110 7.27 2.85 3.96
CA LEU A 110 8.56 2.40 3.45
C LEU A 110 9.46 3.61 3.20
N LEU A 111 10.69 3.56 3.74
CA LEU A 111 11.77 4.48 3.43
C LEU A 111 12.86 3.71 2.69
N ILE A 112 13.13 4.11 1.45
CA ILE A 112 14.26 3.61 0.66
C ILE A 112 15.26 4.75 0.49
N GLU A 113 16.52 4.51 0.84
CA GLU A 113 17.62 5.44 0.60
C GLU A 113 18.59 4.80 -0.38
N GLY A 114 18.82 5.46 -1.52
CA GLY A 114 19.68 4.98 -2.60
C GLY A 114 19.80 6.02 -3.72
N ASP A 115 20.47 5.64 -4.80
CA ASP A 115 20.72 6.52 -5.94
C ASP A 115 19.55 6.43 -6.93
N LEU A 116 18.66 7.43 -6.91
CA LEU A 116 17.49 7.48 -7.79
C LEU A 116 17.91 7.59 -9.26
N GLY A 117 17.40 6.69 -10.10
CA GLY A 117 17.68 6.62 -11.53
C GLY A 117 19.04 6.01 -11.90
N GLU A 118 19.84 5.58 -10.92
CA GLU A 118 21.11 4.90 -11.19
C GLU A 118 20.85 3.44 -11.58
N SER A 119 21.44 3.03 -12.70
CA SER A 119 21.36 1.66 -13.25
C SER A 119 22.43 0.72 -12.71
N LYS A 120 23.53 1.26 -12.16
CA LYS A 120 24.58 0.48 -11.51
C LYS A 120 24.13 0.06 -10.13
N LEU A 121 24.56 -1.14 -9.74
CA LEU A 121 24.37 -1.62 -8.38
C LEU A 121 25.21 -0.77 -7.41
N THR A 122 24.53 0.02 -6.60
CA THR A 122 25.12 0.80 -5.50
C THR A 122 24.43 0.43 -4.18
N PRO A 123 25.01 0.79 -3.02
CA PRO A 123 24.34 0.54 -1.75
C PRO A 123 22.94 1.16 -1.70
N MET A 124 22.01 0.46 -1.05
CA MET A 124 20.65 0.92 -0.80
C MET A 124 20.20 0.46 0.59
N SER A 125 19.55 1.36 1.34
CA SER A 125 18.90 1.06 2.61
C SER A 125 17.38 0.95 2.38
N MET A 126 16.73 0.00 3.06
CA MET A 126 15.27 -0.13 3.04
C MET A 126 14.77 -0.34 4.46
N ASN A 127 13.92 0.55 4.93
CA ASN A 127 13.42 0.57 6.30
C ASN A 127 11.89 0.69 6.30
N ILE A 128 11.25 -0.05 7.21
CA ILE A 128 9.85 0.21 7.56
C ILE A 128 9.84 1.22 8.71
N LEU A 129 9.30 2.40 8.45
CA LEU A 129 8.99 3.37 9.48
C LEU A 129 7.75 2.90 10.24
N SER A 130 7.82 2.86 11.58
CA SER A 130 6.68 2.52 12.44
C SER A 130 6.43 3.63 13.44
N ILE A 131 5.47 4.50 13.12
CA ILE A 131 5.26 5.79 13.78
C ILE A 131 4.03 5.70 14.69
N PRO A 132 4.15 6.05 15.99
CA PRO A 132 2.99 6.09 16.87
C PRO A 132 2.11 7.30 16.52
N TYR A 133 0.81 7.16 16.73
CA TYR A 133 -0.14 8.26 16.65
C TYR A 133 -1.21 8.09 17.74
N ASP A 134 -2.09 9.08 17.90
CA ASP A 134 -3.20 8.98 18.85
C ASP A 134 -4.38 8.24 18.22
N ASN A 135 -4.37 6.90 18.33
CA ASN A 135 -5.41 6.03 17.77
C ASN A 135 -6.78 6.29 18.43
N GLU A 136 -6.80 6.64 19.72
CA GLU A 136 -8.03 6.93 20.46
C GLU A 136 -8.65 8.25 19.97
N LEU A 137 -7.83 9.28 19.73
CA LEU A 137 -8.30 10.52 19.11
C LEU A 137 -8.85 10.27 17.71
N ALA A 138 -8.17 9.48 16.87
CA ALA A 138 -8.66 9.14 15.54
C ALA A 138 -10.01 8.40 15.59
N ALA A 139 -10.16 7.45 16.53
CA ALA A 139 -11.42 6.74 16.75
C ALA A 139 -12.54 7.67 17.23
N LYS A 140 -12.22 8.65 18.08
CA LYS A 140 -13.16 9.66 18.56
C LYS A 140 -13.59 10.63 17.47
N ILE A 141 -12.66 11.08 16.62
CA ILE A 141 -12.98 11.96 15.49
C ILE A 141 -13.99 11.27 14.56
N ALA A 142 -13.90 9.94 14.37
CA ALA A 142 -14.87 9.22 13.56
C ALA A 142 -16.31 9.30 14.09
N ASP A 143 -16.51 9.51 15.40
CA ASP A 143 -17.84 9.69 16.00
C ASP A 143 -18.47 11.06 15.64
N GLU A 144 -17.67 12.01 15.16
CA GLU A 144 -18.14 13.34 14.71
C GLU A 144 -18.77 13.31 13.31
N TYR A 145 -18.64 12.19 12.59
CA TYR A 145 -19.11 12.02 11.21
C TYR A 145 -19.93 10.73 11.03
N ASP A 146 -20.76 10.72 9.99
CA ASP A 146 -21.55 9.54 9.59
C ASP A 146 -20.75 8.60 8.67
N VAL A 147 -19.55 8.22 9.11
CA VAL A 147 -18.62 7.39 8.32
C VAL A 147 -19.19 5.98 8.14
N PRO A 148 -19.26 5.43 6.91
CA PRO A 148 -19.65 4.05 6.67
C PRO A 148 -18.72 3.04 7.39
N ASP A 149 -19.33 2.02 7.98
CA ASP A 149 -18.70 1.02 8.84
C ASP A 149 -17.77 1.60 9.93
N ARG A 150 -18.17 2.72 10.54
CA ARG A 150 -17.41 3.40 11.60
C ARG A 150 -16.88 2.46 12.68
N GLU A 151 -17.68 1.52 13.16
CA GLU A 151 -17.24 0.58 14.21
C GLU A 151 -16.16 -0.38 13.71
N ALA A 152 -16.22 -0.81 12.44
CA ALA A 152 -15.17 -1.61 11.82
C ALA A 152 -13.88 -0.79 11.66
N TYR A 153 -13.98 0.46 11.20
CA TYR A 153 -12.86 1.39 11.17
C TYR A 153 -12.20 1.53 12.55
N LYS A 154 -12.99 1.84 13.59
CA LYS A 154 -12.50 2.00 14.96
C LYS A 154 -11.82 0.72 15.46
N ASN A 155 -12.40 -0.45 15.22
CA ASN A 155 -11.79 -1.73 15.62
C ASN A 155 -10.44 -1.96 14.93
N GLU A 156 -10.36 -1.66 13.63
CA GLU A 156 -9.12 -1.80 12.86
C GLU A 156 -8.03 -0.85 13.36
N ILE A 157 -8.32 0.46 13.49
CA ILE A 157 -7.29 1.42 13.91
C ILE A 157 -6.88 1.26 15.39
N LEU A 158 -7.75 0.73 16.25
CA LEU A 158 -7.42 0.51 17.67
C LEU A 158 -6.70 -0.82 17.91
N LYS A 159 -7.00 -1.86 17.13
CA LYS A 159 -6.53 -3.23 17.41
C LYS A 159 -5.66 -3.83 16.31
N GLY A 160 -5.58 -3.21 15.14
CA GLY A 160 -4.91 -3.77 13.96
C GLY A 160 -5.60 -5.03 13.43
N VAL A 161 -6.88 -5.24 13.73
CA VAL A 161 -7.63 -6.44 13.31
C VAL A 161 -8.61 -6.06 12.22
N TYR A 162 -8.44 -6.68 11.05
CA TYR A 162 -9.30 -6.49 9.90
C TYR A 162 -10.76 -6.82 10.23
N SER A 163 -11.71 -5.97 9.83
CA SER A 163 -13.07 -6.01 10.35
C SER A 163 -14.16 -5.90 9.28
N ARG A 164 -13.87 -6.15 7.99
CA ARG A 164 -14.84 -6.00 6.89
C ARG A 164 -14.81 -7.08 5.82
#